data_AF-A0A0Q5YQ67-F1
#
_entry.id   AF-A0A0Q5YQ67-F1
#
_cell.length_a   1.000
_cell.length_b   1.000
_cell.length_c   1.000
_cell.angle_alpha   90.00
_cell.angle_beta   90.00
_cell.angle_gamma   90.00
#
_symmetry.space_group_name_H-M   'P 1'
#
loop_
_entity.id
_entity.type
_entity.pdbx_description
1 polymer ?
#
loop_
_entity_poly.entity_id
_entity_poly.type
_entity_poly.pdbx_seq_one_letter_code
_entity_poly.pdbx_strand_id
1 'polypeptide(L)'
;MLATRTRSRKVAPAEDGFIVVVTLWLLVGLTALVTVASVYIGQSAQALSTLDASAQWEMLSSAGVELAAYQLSGPATMRRPSHGGFAFRLANATVRVEYMAESARINLNMAPTSMLAGLFRALGASAEEADIHALRVAAWRSAPKPDGQDTEPGSYQAAGLSYAPRQAPFSSSDELWLVLGLPTTLVERAMSFVTVYSEMAEVNVLDAAPQVIAALPNMTSAKLEAFLSQRAELPRDNPEFVIGALGGRQAGATISASNAYRVRMRITLQDGRQRTPEAVIQMSEPGDPKAFHVLSWTDEVDPERAGRPRQREGR
;
A
#
# COMPACT_ATOMS: atom_id res chain seq x y z
N MET A 1 -10.40 -111.73 -23.25
CA MET A 1 -11.38 -110.88 -23.97
C MET A 1 -11.56 -109.59 -23.16
N LEU A 2 -11.45 -108.44 -23.83
CA LEU A 2 -11.55 -107.09 -23.26
C LEU A 2 -12.83 -106.87 -22.45
N ALA A 3 -12.74 -106.13 -21.34
CA ALA A 3 -13.86 -105.36 -20.80
C ALA A 3 -13.37 -104.02 -20.23
N THR A 4 -13.60 -103.00 -21.02
CA THR A 4 -13.38 -101.57 -20.79
C THR A 4 -14.14 -101.09 -19.55
N ARG A 5 -13.46 -100.47 -18.57
CA ARG A 5 -14.11 -99.67 -17.53
C ARG A 5 -13.91 -98.19 -17.79
N THR A 6 -15.02 -97.53 -18.07
CA THR A 6 -15.23 -96.11 -18.30
C THR A 6 -14.78 -95.27 -17.11
N ARG A 7 -13.87 -94.32 -17.35
CA ARG A 7 -13.53 -93.23 -16.41
C ARG A 7 -14.63 -92.18 -16.48
N SER A 8 -15.44 -92.07 -15.42
CA SER A 8 -16.29 -90.90 -15.21
C SER A 8 -15.44 -89.78 -14.61
N ARG A 9 -15.16 -88.75 -15.41
CA ARG A 9 -14.48 -87.53 -14.98
C ARG A 9 -15.55 -86.60 -14.41
N LYS A 10 -15.68 -86.56 -13.08
CA LYS A 10 -16.49 -85.52 -12.41
C LYS A 10 -15.83 -84.17 -12.66
N VAL A 11 -16.54 -83.28 -13.34
CA VAL A 11 -16.23 -81.85 -13.43
C VAL A 11 -16.68 -81.23 -12.11
N ALA A 12 -15.76 -80.63 -11.36
CA ALA A 12 -16.11 -79.81 -10.20
C ALA A 12 -16.71 -78.48 -10.68
N PRO A 13 -17.77 -77.96 -10.04
CA PRO A 13 -18.35 -76.68 -10.42
C PRO A 13 -17.38 -75.54 -10.08
N ALA A 14 -17.31 -74.55 -10.96
CA ALA A 14 -16.48 -73.36 -10.81
C ALA A 14 -17.13 -72.36 -9.85
N GLU A 15 -16.69 -72.31 -8.59
CA GLU A 15 -17.10 -71.31 -7.58
C GLU A 15 -16.02 -70.26 -7.27
N ASP A 16 -14.93 -70.20 -8.04
CA ASP A 16 -13.82 -69.27 -7.77
C ASP A 16 -14.03 -67.84 -8.31
N GLY A 17 -15.04 -67.61 -9.15
CA GLY A 17 -15.27 -66.29 -9.78
C GLY A 17 -15.97 -65.26 -8.88
N PHE A 18 -16.87 -65.70 -7.99
CA PHE A 18 -17.69 -64.79 -7.20
C PHE A 18 -16.90 -64.09 -6.08
N ILE A 19 -16.01 -64.83 -5.42
CA ILE A 19 -15.14 -64.29 -4.35
C ILE A 19 -14.20 -63.22 -4.93
N VAL A 20 -13.71 -63.42 -6.15
CA VAL A 20 -12.85 -62.45 -6.86
C VAL A 20 -13.60 -61.16 -7.17
N VAL A 21 -14.89 -61.24 -7.57
CA VAL A 21 -15.71 -60.04 -7.83
C VAL A 21 -15.96 -59.26 -6.54
N VAL A 22 -16.32 -59.94 -5.45
CA VAL A 22 -16.55 -59.28 -4.14
C VAL A 22 -15.28 -58.63 -3.61
N THR A 23 -14.14 -59.31 -3.70
CA THR A 23 -12.85 -58.75 -3.28
C THR A 23 -12.41 -57.58 -4.13
N LEU A 24 -12.60 -57.62 -5.46
CA LEU A 24 -12.34 -56.50 -6.36
C LEU A 24 -13.18 -55.28 -5.99
N TRP A 25 -14.49 -55.46 -5.76
CA TRP A 25 -15.36 -54.36 -5.34
C TRP A 25 -14.98 -53.79 -3.97
N LEU A 26 -14.59 -54.64 -3.02
CA LEU A 26 -14.12 -54.22 -1.71
C LEU A 26 -12.81 -53.42 -1.82
N LEU A 27 -11.89 -53.85 -2.69
CA LEU A 27 -10.62 -53.19 -2.94
C LEU A 27 -10.83 -51.84 -3.65
N VAL A 28 -11.75 -51.77 -4.62
CA VAL A 28 -12.16 -50.51 -5.27
C VAL A 28 -12.77 -49.56 -4.24
N GLY A 29 -13.70 -50.03 -3.40
CA GLY A 29 -14.29 -49.24 -2.33
C GLY A 29 -13.25 -48.71 -1.34
N LEU A 30 -12.28 -49.55 -0.98
CA LEU A 30 -11.17 -49.16 -0.09
C LEU A 30 -10.26 -48.12 -0.74
N THR A 31 -9.88 -48.30 -2.02
CA THR A 31 -9.08 -47.30 -2.75
C THR A 31 -9.81 -45.97 -2.90
N ALA A 32 -11.12 -45.98 -3.12
CA ALA A 32 -11.92 -44.76 -3.20
C ALA A 32 -11.95 -44.03 -1.84
N LEU A 33 -12.14 -44.76 -0.74
CA LEU A 33 -12.11 -44.20 0.62
C LEU A 33 -10.74 -43.56 0.94
N VAL A 34 -9.65 -44.27 0.66
CA VAL A 34 -8.28 -43.76 0.88
C VAL A 34 -8.05 -42.50 0.05
N THR A 35 -8.45 -42.51 -1.23
CA THR A 35 -8.27 -41.35 -2.13
C THR A 35 -9.01 -40.12 -1.63
N VAL A 36 -10.28 -40.27 -1.24
CA VAL A 36 -11.10 -39.17 -0.68
C VAL A 36 -10.48 -38.64 0.62
N ALA A 37 -10.06 -39.53 1.51
CA ALA A 37 -9.40 -39.14 2.76
C ALA A 37 -8.08 -38.41 2.50
N SER A 38 -7.25 -38.87 1.56
CA SER A 38 -5.98 -38.21 1.20
C SER A 38 -6.20 -36.81 0.62
N VAL A 39 -7.19 -36.64 -0.26
CA VAL A 39 -7.54 -35.33 -0.81
C VAL A 39 -8.04 -34.40 0.30
N TYR A 40 -8.90 -34.89 1.20
CA TYR A 40 -9.45 -34.10 2.29
C TYR A 40 -8.38 -33.68 3.33
N ILE A 41 -7.48 -34.60 3.70
CA ILE A 41 -6.35 -34.32 4.59
C ILE A 41 -5.39 -33.33 3.93
N GLY A 42 -5.10 -33.51 2.63
CA GLY A 42 -4.25 -32.59 1.87
C GLY A 42 -4.82 -31.17 1.81
N GLN A 43 -6.13 -31.03 1.57
CA GLN A 43 -6.81 -29.73 1.59
C GLN A 43 -6.80 -29.11 2.98
N SER A 44 -7.03 -29.90 4.04
CA SER A 44 -7.02 -29.42 5.42
C SER A 44 -5.62 -28.94 5.86
N ALA A 45 -4.57 -29.68 5.50
CA ALA A 45 -3.19 -29.30 5.77
C ALA A 45 -2.78 -28.02 5.02
N GLN A 46 -3.19 -27.88 3.76
CA GLN A 46 -2.96 -26.65 2.99
C GLN A 46 -3.68 -25.46 3.64
N ALA A 47 -4.96 -25.59 4.00
CA ALA A 47 -5.71 -24.52 4.66
C ALA A 47 -5.07 -24.08 5.98
N LEU A 48 -4.66 -25.03 6.84
CA LEU A 48 -3.96 -24.73 8.10
C LEU A 48 -2.63 -24.01 7.86
N SER A 49 -1.85 -24.43 6.87
CA SER A 49 -0.57 -23.78 6.55
C SER A 49 -0.75 -22.34 6.04
N THR A 50 -1.85 -22.06 5.32
CA THR A 50 -2.14 -20.69 4.85
C THR A 50 -2.55 -19.76 5.98
N LEU A 51 -3.33 -20.26 6.95
CA LEU A 51 -3.74 -19.48 8.13
C LEU A 51 -2.55 -19.12 9.01
N ASP A 52 -1.64 -20.06 9.23
CA ASP A 52 -0.42 -19.85 10.01
C ASP A 52 0.50 -18.82 9.32
N ALA A 53 0.64 -18.90 7.99
CA ALA A 53 1.39 -17.92 7.22
C ALA A 53 0.76 -16.52 7.29
N SER A 54 -0.56 -16.38 7.14
CA SER A 54 -1.22 -15.06 7.24
C SER A 54 -1.05 -14.44 8.63
N ALA A 55 -1.19 -15.24 9.69
CA ALA A 55 -0.99 -14.78 11.06
C ALA A 55 0.47 -14.37 11.30
N GLN A 56 1.43 -15.10 10.74
CA GLN A 56 2.85 -14.74 10.81
C GLN A 56 3.13 -13.39 10.11
N TRP A 57 2.57 -13.15 8.93
CA TRP A 57 2.74 -11.87 8.23
C TRP A 57 2.14 -10.70 9.03
N GLU A 58 0.92 -10.86 9.53
CA GLU A 58 0.24 -9.82 10.32
C GLU A 58 0.99 -9.52 11.61
N MET A 59 1.48 -10.54 12.31
CA MET A 59 2.29 -10.39 13.52
C MET A 59 3.61 -9.66 13.23
N LEU A 60 4.32 -10.03 12.16
CA LEU A 60 5.60 -9.41 11.80
C LEU A 60 5.43 -7.95 11.38
N SER A 61 4.38 -7.64 10.63
CA SER A 61 4.06 -6.27 10.24
C SER A 61 3.63 -5.43 11.43
N SER A 62 2.76 -5.97 12.30
CA SER A 62 2.33 -5.27 13.51
C SER A 62 3.51 -4.96 14.42
N ALA A 63 4.43 -5.93 14.61
CA ALA A 63 5.66 -5.72 15.36
C ALA A 63 6.54 -4.61 14.75
N GLY A 64 6.61 -4.52 13.42
CA GLY A 64 7.35 -3.46 12.74
C GLY A 64 6.78 -2.07 13.01
N VAL A 65 5.46 -1.94 12.97
CA VAL A 65 4.77 -0.67 13.26
C VAL A 65 4.88 -0.29 14.75
N GLU A 66 4.67 -1.23 15.66
CA GLU A 66 4.80 -1.02 17.11
C GLU A 66 6.22 -0.58 17.49
N LEU A 67 7.25 -1.23 16.95
CA LEU A 67 8.64 -0.84 17.19
C LEU A 67 8.98 0.53 16.58
N ALA A 68 8.39 0.87 15.41
CA ALA A 68 8.57 2.20 14.83
C ALA A 68 7.91 3.27 15.71
N ALA A 69 6.67 3.03 16.17
CA ALA A 69 5.98 3.92 17.09
C ALA A 69 6.76 4.08 18.40
N TYR A 70 7.32 3.00 18.94
CA TYR A 70 8.18 3.06 20.14
C TYR A 70 9.43 3.93 19.94
N GLN A 71 10.10 3.83 18.79
CA GLN A 71 11.25 4.70 18.49
C GLN A 71 10.84 6.18 18.34
N LEU A 72 9.67 6.42 17.74
CA LEU A 72 9.11 7.77 17.56
C LEU A 72 8.51 8.34 18.85
N SER A 73 8.20 7.50 19.84
CA SER A 73 7.72 7.90 21.17
C SER A 73 8.84 8.30 22.13
N GLY A 74 10.04 8.61 21.63
CA GLY A 74 11.17 9.08 22.44
C GLY A 74 10.80 10.26 23.37
N PRO A 75 11.68 10.60 24.33
CA PRO A 75 11.39 11.60 25.36
C PRO A 75 10.84 12.90 24.78
N ALA A 76 9.80 13.48 25.39
CA ALA A 76 9.13 14.70 24.91
C ALA A 76 10.07 15.91 24.75
N THR A 77 11.26 15.87 25.36
CA THR A 77 12.31 16.88 25.27
C THR A 77 13.13 16.80 23.97
N MET A 78 13.03 15.71 23.22
CA MET A 78 13.72 15.51 21.94
C MET A 78 12.77 15.68 20.77
N ARG A 79 13.19 16.43 19.75
CA ARG A 79 12.45 16.55 18.49
C ARG A 79 12.41 15.18 17.82
N ARG A 80 11.21 14.69 17.49
CA ARG A 80 11.04 13.40 16.81
C ARG A 80 11.81 13.40 15.47
N PRO A 81 12.53 12.33 15.13
CA PRO A 81 13.20 12.24 13.85
C PRO A 81 12.15 12.17 12.73
N SER A 82 12.33 12.96 11.68
CA SER A 82 11.40 12.99 10.53
C SER A 82 11.54 11.76 9.63
N HIS A 83 12.65 11.05 9.69
CA HIS A 83 12.86 9.79 9.00
C HIS A 83 13.91 8.94 9.70
N GLY A 84 13.91 7.65 9.39
CA GLY A 84 14.89 6.71 9.90
C GLY A 84 14.58 5.29 9.47
N GLY A 85 15.33 4.35 10.02
CA GLY A 85 15.10 2.94 9.76
C GLY A 85 15.88 2.06 10.71
N PHE A 86 15.41 0.82 10.85
CA PHE A 86 16.02 -0.19 11.69
C PHE A 86 15.70 -1.58 11.14
N ALA A 87 16.38 -2.59 11.66
CA ALA A 87 16.10 -3.97 11.32
C ALA A 87 16.04 -4.84 12.58
N PHE A 88 15.18 -5.84 12.55
CA PHE A 88 15.08 -6.83 13.61
C PHE A 88 14.78 -8.22 13.05
N ARG A 89 14.95 -9.23 13.90
CA ARG A 89 14.62 -10.63 13.59
C ARG A 89 13.57 -11.11 14.57
N LEU A 90 12.48 -11.67 14.06
CA LEU A 90 11.39 -12.24 14.86
C LEU A 90 10.82 -13.45 14.13
N ALA A 91 10.48 -14.52 14.87
CA ALA A 91 9.85 -15.72 14.32
C ALA A 91 10.52 -16.23 13.03
N ASN A 92 11.85 -16.32 13.03
CA ASN A 92 12.66 -16.75 11.87
C ASN A 92 12.56 -15.88 10.61
N ALA A 93 11.99 -14.68 10.70
CA ALA A 93 11.95 -13.69 9.64
C ALA A 93 12.90 -12.51 9.94
N THR A 94 13.40 -11.88 8.89
CA THR A 94 14.10 -10.58 8.97
C THR A 94 13.14 -9.48 8.52
N VAL A 95 12.98 -8.47 9.35
CA VAL A 95 12.16 -7.30 9.05
C VAL A 95 13.07 -6.08 8.99
N ARG A 96 13.07 -5.38 7.87
CA ARG A 96 13.67 -4.04 7.75
C ARG A 96 12.56 -3.02 7.70
N VAL A 97 12.63 -2.02 8.58
CA VAL A 97 11.64 -0.97 8.72
C VAL A 97 12.28 0.35 8.29
N GLU A 98 11.59 1.08 7.44
CA GLU A 98 11.93 2.45 7.02
C GLU A 98 10.72 3.31 7.37
N TYR A 99 10.93 4.43 8.07
CA TYR A 99 9.87 5.37 8.40
C TYR A 99 10.20 6.78 7.91
N MET A 100 9.17 7.51 7.51
CA MET A 100 9.26 8.87 6.96
C MET A 100 8.01 9.66 7.35
N ALA A 101 8.18 10.90 7.78
CA ALA A 101 7.09 11.81 8.07
C ALA A 101 6.30 12.14 6.80
N GLU A 102 4.98 12.19 6.92
CA GLU A 102 4.08 12.50 5.83
C GLU A 102 4.22 13.93 5.32
N SER A 103 4.81 14.83 6.10
CA SER A 103 5.17 16.18 5.66
C SER A 103 6.20 16.21 4.53
N ALA A 104 6.86 15.10 4.18
CA ALA A 104 7.69 14.99 2.98
C ALA A 104 6.86 14.92 1.67
N ARG A 105 5.53 14.75 1.75
CA ARG A 105 4.61 14.62 0.63
C ARG A 105 3.55 15.72 0.63
N ILE A 106 3.03 16.03 -0.55
CA ILE A 106 2.00 17.06 -0.75
C ILE A 106 0.66 16.55 -0.24
N ASN A 107 0.02 17.28 0.68
CA ASN A 107 -1.30 16.94 1.18
C ASN A 107 -2.38 17.34 0.18
N LEU A 108 -3.08 16.38 -0.44
CA LEU A 108 -4.15 16.67 -1.40
C LEU A 108 -5.27 17.53 -0.80
N ASN A 109 -5.55 17.36 0.50
CA ASN A 109 -6.64 18.05 1.19
C ASN A 109 -6.32 19.49 1.58
N MET A 110 -5.05 19.84 1.71
CA MET A 110 -4.62 21.16 2.22
C MET A 110 -3.74 21.95 1.25
N ALA A 111 -3.10 21.28 0.28
CA ALA A 111 -2.19 21.93 -0.65
C ALA A 111 -2.91 22.98 -1.51
N PRO A 112 -2.29 24.16 -1.71
CA PRO A 112 -2.83 25.16 -2.62
C PRO A 112 -2.80 24.65 -4.06
N THR A 113 -3.73 25.14 -4.89
CA THR A 113 -3.84 24.76 -6.31
C THR A 113 -2.55 25.00 -7.08
N SER A 114 -1.83 26.08 -6.78
CA SER A 114 -0.53 26.39 -7.41
C SER A 114 0.55 25.33 -7.14
N MET A 115 0.52 24.71 -5.96
CA MET A 115 1.43 23.61 -5.61
C MET A 115 1.05 22.32 -6.33
N LEU A 116 -0.25 22.01 -6.43
CA LEU A 116 -0.72 20.85 -7.21
C LEU A 116 -0.36 21.00 -8.69
N ALA A 117 -0.53 22.19 -9.28
CA ALA A 117 -0.11 22.48 -10.65
C ALA A 117 1.42 22.40 -10.81
N GLY A 118 2.18 22.87 -9.81
CA GLY A 118 3.63 22.69 -9.75
C GLY A 118 4.04 21.22 -9.80
N LEU A 119 3.37 20.35 -9.04
CA LEU A 119 3.63 18.91 -9.04
C LEU A 119 3.36 18.32 -10.42
N PHE A 120 2.21 18.58 -11.02
CA PHE A 120 1.87 18.00 -12.33
C PHE A 120 2.83 18.45 -13.43
N ARG A 121 3.30 19.72 -13.41
CA ARG A 121 4.37 20.19 -14.30
C ARG A 121 5.69 19.47 -14.05
N ALA A 122 6.08 19.28 -12.80
CA ALA A 122 7.29 18.53 -12.43
C ALA A 122 7.23 17.06 -12.88
N LEU A 123 6.03 16.51 -13.01
CA LEU A 123 5.78 15.17 -13.55
C LEU A 123 5.59 15.15 -15.08
N GLY A 124 5.75 16.29 -15.77
CA GLY A 124 5.79 16.38 -17.22
C GLY A 124 4.46 16.71 -17.90
N ALA A 125 3.44 17.17 -17.18
CA ALA A 125 2.27 17.80 -17.80
C ALA A 125 2.65 19.19 -18.34
N SER A 126 1.98 19.64 -19.41
CA SER A 126 2.11 21.03 -19.86
C SER A 126 1.58 22.01 -18.81
N ALA A 127 1.94 23.29 -18.90
CA ALA A 127 1.49 24.27 -17.91
C ALA A 127 -0.04 24.40 -17.87
N GLU A 128 -0.68 24.42 -19.04
CA GLU A 128 -2.14 24.52 -19.15
C GLU A 128 -2.85 23.27 -18.59
N GLU A 129 -2.39 22.07 -18.96
CA GLU A 129 -2.96 20.82 -18.44
C GLU A 129 -2.77 20.71 -16.93
N ALA A 130 -1.61 21.08 -16.41
CA ALA A 130 -1.31 21.03 -14.99
C ALA A 130 -2.24 21.95 -14.16
N ASP A 131 -2.52 23.15 -14.66
CA ASP A 131 -3.46 24.07 -14.03
C ASP A 131 -4.89 23.51 -14.04
N ILE A 132 -5.31 22.92 -15.16
CA ILE A 132 -6.62 22.26 -15.28
C ILE A 132 -6.72 21.08 -14.29
N HIS A 133 -5.72 20.19 -14.26
CA HIS A 133 -5.71 19.05 -13.34
C HIS A 133 -5.72 19.49 -11.87
N ALA A 134 -4.95 20.52 -11.52
CA ALA A 134 -4.94 21.07 -10.17
C ALA A 134 -6.30 21.64 -9.75
N LEU A 135 -6.99 22.34 -10.67
CA LEU A 135 -8.34 22.82 -10.43
C LEU A 135 -9.34 21.68 -10.23
N ARG A 136 -9.24 20.60 -11.02
CA ARG A 136 -10.09 19.40 -10.86
C ARG A 136 -9.85 18.69 -9.52
N VAL A 137 -8.59 18.58 -9.08
CA VAL A 137 -8.26 18.03 -7.74
C VAL A 137 -8.82 18.92 -6.62
N ALA A 138 -8.73 20.24 -6.76
CA ALA A 138 -9.32 21.16 -5.79
C ALA A 138 -10.86 21.08 -5.78
N ALA A 139 -11.48 20.99 -6.95
CA ALA A 139 -12.93 20.84 -7.09
C ALA A 139 -13.43 19.51 -6.49
N TRP A 140 -12.69 18.41 -6.69
CA TRP A 140 -12.99 17.11 -6.08
C TRP A 140 -13.20 17.20 -4.56
N ARG A 141 -12.33 17.95 -3.87
CA ARG A 141 -12.35 18.08 -2.40
C ARG A 141 -13.16 19.25 -1.85
N SER A 142 -13.69 20.10 -2.71
CA SER A 142 -14.39 21.32 -2.31
C SER A 142 -15.82 21.01 -1.90
N ALA A 143 -16.24 21.53 -0.75
CA ALA A 143 -17.64 21.42 -0.34
C ALA A 143 -18.56 22.09 -1.38
N PRO A 144 -19.81 21.62 -1.54
CA PRO A 144 -20.76 22.22 -2.47
C PRO A 144 -20.94 23.70 -2.17
N LYS A 145 -20.95 24.53 -3.21
CA LYS A 145 -21.18 25.97 -3.05
C LYS A 145 -22.65 26.21 -2.63
N PRO A 146 -22.93 27.12 -1.67
CA PRO A 146 -24.30 27.38 -1.20
C PRO A 146 -25.24 27.92 -2.28
N ASP A 147 -24.68 28.54 -3.33
CA ASP A 147 -25.41 29.12 -4.45
C ASP A 147 -25.77 28.09 -5.54
N GLY A 148 -25.36 26.83 -5.40
CA GLY A 148 -25.62 25.77 -6.38
C GLY A 148 -24.84 25.91 -7.69
N GLN A 149 -23.86 26.81 -7.77
CA GLN A 149 -23.07 27.06 -9.00
C GLN A 149 -21.87 26.11 -9.15
N ASP A 150 -21.96 24.90 -8.59
CA ASP A 150 -20.91 23.90 -8.77
C ASP A 150 -21.09 23.18 -10.11
N THR A 151 -20.19 23.48 -11.05
CA THR A 151 -20.17 22.88 -12.39
C THR A 151 -19.43 21.54 -12.42
N GLU A 152 -18.73 21.17 -11.35
CA GLU A 152 -17.90 19.97 -11.31
C GLU A 152 -18.76 18.70 -11.42
N PRO A 153 -19.85 18.51 -10.64
CA PRO A 153 -20.69 17.32 -10.78
C PRO A 153 -21.28 17.14 -12.18
N GLY A 154 -21.66 18.25 -12.83
CA GLY A 154 -22.14 18.24 -14.22
C GLY A 154 -21.08 17.79 -15.22
N SER A 155 -19.80 18.08 -14.96
CA SER A 155 -18.68 17.63 -15.81
C SER A 155 -18.53 16.10 -15.81
N TYR A 156 -18.73 15.46 -14.65
CA TYR A 156 -18.67 14.01 -14.52
C TYR A 156 -19.83 13.31 -15.22
N GLN A 157 -21.04 13.87 -15.08
CA GLN A 157 -22.23 13.38 -15.77
C GLN A 157 -22.09 13.53 -17.29
N ALA A 158 -21.59 14.66 -17.77
CA ALA A 158 -21.34 14.90 -19.19
C ALA A 158 -20.26 13.95 -19.76
N ALA A 159 -19.29 13.54 -18.94
CA ALA A 159 -18.30 12.52 -19.28
C ALA A 159 -18.84 11.08 -19.23
N GLY A 160 -20.12 10.88 -18.89
CA GLY A 160 -20.76 9.57 -18.82
C GLY A 160 -20.32 8.71 -17.62
N LEU A 161 -19.72 9.33 -16.59
CA LEU A 161 -19.30 8.61 -15.39
C LEU A 161 -20.49 8.37 -14.46
N SER A 162 -20.56 7.18 -13.88
CA SER A 162 -21.63 6.79 -12.94
C SER A 162 -21.43 7.35 -11.53
N TYR A 163 -20.38 8.13 -11.32
CA TYR A 163 -19.99 8.71 -10.03
C TYR A 163 -19.74 10.21 -10.18
N ALA A 164 -19.84 10.92 -9.07
CA ALA A 164 -19.65 12.36 -8.96
C ALA A 164 -18.35 12.67 -8.20
N PRO A 165 -17.83 13.91 -8.26
CA PRO A 165 -16.77 14.34 -7.37
C PRO A 165 -17.22 14.17 -5.92
N ARG A 166 -16.26 13.94 -5.02
CA ARG A 166 -16.56 13.66 -3.61
C ARG A 166 -17.20 14.84 -2.88
N GLN A 167 -16.85 16.07 -3.29
CA GLN A 167 -17.27 17.31 -2.64
C GLN A 167 -16.97 17.35 -1.14
N ALA A 168 -15.90 16.68 -0.72
CA ALA A 168 -15.40 16.59 0.65
C ALA A 168 -13.92 16.15 0.60
N PRO A 169 -13.15 16.31 1.69
CA PRO A 169 -11.75 15.87 1.73
C PRO A 169 -11.59 14.43 1.24
N PHE A 170 -10.50 14.19 0.48
CA PHE A 170 -10.04 12.87 0.07
C PHE A 170 -9.91 11.96 1.30
N SER A 171 -10.51 10.77 1.27
CA SER A 171 -10.30 9.77 2.32
C SER A 171 -9.03 8.95 2.12
N SER A 172 -8.62 8.77 0.87
CA SER A 172 -7.36 8.14 0.49
C SER A 172 -6.74 8.92 -0.67
N SER A 173 -5.41 8.85 -0.81
CA SER A 173 -4.73 9.31 -2.02
C SER A 173 -5.22 8.60 -3.28
N ASP A 174 -5.77 7.38 -3.16
CA ASP A 174 -6.22 6.59 -4.31
C ASP A 174 -7.44 7.19 -5.01
N GLU A 175 -8.19 8.08 -4.35
CA GLU A 175 -9.27 8.81 -5.03
C GLU A 175 -8.74 9.74 -6.12
N LEU A 176 -7.44 10.02 -6.17
CA LEU A 176 -6.83 10.76 -7.28
C LEU A 176 -7.09 10.07 -8.64
N TRP A 177 -7.25 8.74 -8.64
CA TRP A 177 -7.65 7.96 -9.82
C TRP A 177 -9.07 8.25 -10.33
N LEU A 178 -9.92 8.83 -9.49
CA LEU A 178 -11.31 9.19 -9.80
C LEU A 178 -11.44 10.66 -10.23
N VAL A 179 -10.35 11.43 -10.19
CA VAL A 179 -10.38 12.84 -10.61
C VAL A 179 -10.45 12.90 -12.13
N LEU A 180 -11.48 13.60 -12.64
CA LEU A 180 -11.78 13.67 -14.06
C LEU A 180 -10.64 14.33 -14.84
N GLY A 181 -10.26 13.70 -15.95
CA GLY A 181 -9.34 14.26 -16.93
C GLY A 181 -7.86 14.09 -16.59
N LEU A 182 -7.49 13.49 -15.45
CA LEU A 182 -6.09 13.20 -15.15
C LEU A 182 -5.60 11.97 -15.94
N PRO A 183 -4.49 12.07 -16.71
CA PRO A 183 -3.90 10.91 -17.38
C PRO A 183 -3.46 9.86 -16.35
N THR A 184 -3.74 8.58 -16.62
CA THR A 184 -3.37 7.49 -15.69
C THR A 184 -1.88 7.46 -15.39
N THR A 185 -1.03 7.69 -16.39
CA THR A 185 0.44 7.75 -16.22
C THR A 185 0.89 8.94 -15.37
N LEU A 186 0.11 10.02 -15.32
CA LEU A 186 0.38 11.16 -14.45
C LEU A 186 -0.02 10.82 -13.01
N VAL A 187 -1.19 10.19 -12.81
CA VAL A 187 -1.64 9.73 -11.49
C VAL A 187 -0.66 8.72 -10.90
N GLU A 188 -0.25 7.70 -11.66
CA GLU A 188 0.75 6.70 -11.24
C GLU A 188 2.03 7.35 -10.71
N ARG A 189 2.55 8.35 -11.45
CA ARG A 189 3.74 9.08 -11.03
C ARG A 189 3.49 9.96 -9.81
N ALA A 190 2.30 10.52 -9.66
CA ALA A 190 1.95 11.40 -8.55
C ALA A 190 1.80 10.65 -7.22
N MET A 191 1.38 9.38 -7.21
CA MET A 191 1.09 8.61 -5.99
C MET A 191 2.24 8.58 -4.98
N SER A 192 3.49 8.58 -5.45
CA SER A 192 4.68 8.59 -4.58
C SER A 192 4.90 9.92 -3.84
N PHE A 193 4.30 11.01 -4.33
CA PHE A 193 4.56 12.39 -3.88
C PHE A 193 3.38 13.02 -3.13
N VAL A 194 2.23 12.35 -3.09
CA VAL A 194 1.01 12.86 -2.48
C VAL A 194 0.62 12.06 -1.24
N THR A 195 -0.14 12.70 -0.36
CA THR A 195 -0.74 12.10 0.84
C THR A 195 -2.04 12.83 1.20
N VAL A 196 -2.81 12.27 2.12
CA VAL A 196 -3.94 12.95 2.79
C VAL A 196 -3.71 13.10 4.30
N TYR A 197 -2.60 12.55 4.83
CA TYR A 197 -2.40 12.31 6.26
C TYR A 197 -1.45 13.29 6.96
N SER A 198 -0.77 14.18 6.24
CA SER A 198 0.25 15.06 6.86
C SER A 198 -0.32 16.11 7.82
N GLU A 199 -1.63 16.42 7.72
CA GLU A 199 -2.32 17.48 8.49
C GLU A 199 -1.76 18.89 8.29
N MET A 200 -0.98 19.13 7.24
CA MET A 200 -0.39 20.42 6.93
C MET A 200 -0.48 20.72 5.43
N ALA A 201 -0.60 22.01 5.09
CA ALA A 201 -0.55 22.49 3.71
C ALA A 201 0.89 22.58 3.18
N GLU A 202 1.86 22.82 4.08
CA GLU A 202 3.27 22.91 3.72
C GLU A 202 3.95 21.54 3.64
N VAL A 203 5.03 21.49 2.86
CA VAL A 203 5.93 20.34 2.75
C VAL A 203 7.27 20.63 3.40
N ASN A 204 7.78 19.64 4.14
CA ASN A 204 9.08 19.67 4.74
C ASN A 204 10.16 19.54 3.67
N VAL A 205 10.83 20.65 3.34
CA VAL A 205 11.82 20.70 2.25
C VAL A 205 13.10 19.91 2.54
N LEU A 206 13.36 19.59 3.81
CA LEU A 206 14.54 18.82 4.22
C LEU A 206 14.36 17.32 3.97
N ASP A 207 13.11 16.85 3.83
CA ASP A 207 12.76 15.44 3.63
C ASP A 207 12.04 15.17 2.30
N ALA A 208 11.37 16.19 1.73
CA ALA A 208 10.64 16.10 0.48
C ALA A 208 11.48 15.64 -0.72
N ALA A 209 10.87 14.90 -1.65
CA ALA A 209 11.54 14.54 -2.90
C ALA A 209 11.78 15.77 -3.80
N PRO A 210 12.77 15.73 -4.72
CA PRO A 210 13.02 16.83 -5.66
C PRO A 210 11.78 17.32 -6.41
N GLN A 211 10.89 16.40 -6.81
CA GLN A 211 9.65 16.70 -7.52
C GLN A 211 8.65 17.48 -6.65
N VAL A 212 8.62 17.19 -5.34
CA VAL A 212 7.78 17.91 -4.37
C VAL A 212 8.32 19.32 -4.14
N ILE A 213 9.65 19.49 -4.08
CA ILE A 213 10.28 20.81 -3.95
C ILE A 213 10.07 21.62 -5.24
N ALA A 214 10.19 20.98 -6.40
CA ALA A 214 9.91 21.59 -7.71
C ALA A 214 8.44 22.09 -7.82
N ALA A 215 7.53 21.47 -7.08
CA ALA A 215 6.14 21.87 -7.03
C ALA A 215 5.88 23.18 -6.25
N LEU A 216 6.87 23.67 -5.50
CA LEU A 216 6.74 24.92 -4.76
C LEU A 216 6.49 26.10 -5.72
N PRO A 217 5.63 27.06 -5.36
CA PRO A 217 5.42 28.27 -6.15
C PRO A 217 6.73 29.00 -6.44
N ASN A 218 6.91 29.50 -7.67
CA ASN A 218 8.11 30.24 -8.11
C ASN A 218 9.45 29.48 -7.99
N MET A 219 9.41 28.15 -7.87
CA MET A 219 10.59 27.30 -7.94
C MET A 219 11.04 27.13 -9.40
N THR A 220 12.33 27.38 -9.66
CA THR A 220 12.95 27.16 -10.97
C THR A 220 13.96 26.02 -10.85
N SER A 221 14.32 25.38 -11.97
CA SER A 221 15.32 24.30 -11.97
C SER A 221 16.65 24.75 -11.35
N ALA A 222 17.09 25.98 -11.63
CA ALA A 222 18.31 26.53 -11.05
C ALA A 222 18.23 26.71 -9.52
N LYS A 223 17.09 27.18 -8.99
CA LYS A 223 16.89 27.31 -7.53
C LYS A 223 16.82 25.93 -6.87
N LEU A 224 16.13 24.98 -7.52
CA LEU A 224 16.01 23.61 -7.04
C LEU A 224 17.37 22.93 -6.95
N GLU A 225 18.19 23.00 -8.00
CA GLU A 225 19.54 22.43 -8.03
C GLU A 225 20.45 23.08 -6.98
N ALA A 226 20.41 24.40 -6.85
CA ALA A 226 21.15 25.12 -5.83
C ALA A 226 20.76 24.68 -4.41
N PHE A 227 19.47 24.50 -4.15
CA PHE A 227 18.99 24.01 -2.85
C PHE A 227 19.39 22.55 -2.60
N LEU A 228 19.20 21.66 -3.57
CA LEU A 228 19.48 20.23 -3.43
C LEU A 228 20.97 19.95 -3.22
N SER A 229 21.85 20.72 -3.84
CA SER A 229 23.31 20.58 -3.65
C SER A 229 23.78 20.90 -2.22
N GLN A 230 23.06 21.80 -1.52
CA GLN A 230 23.41 22.23 -0.16
C GLN A 230 22.60 21.52 0.92
N ARG A 231 21.47 20.89 0.56
CA ARG A 231 20.47 20.35 1.48
C ARG A 231 21.03 19.43 2.57
N ALA A 232 22.01 18.60 2.25
CA ALA A 232 22.59 17.65 3.21
C ALA A 232 23.39 18.34 4.33
N GLU A 233 23.91 19.54 4.06
CA GLU A 233 24.75 20.32 4.97
C GLU A 233 23.94 21.37 5.75
N LEU A 234 22.65 21.55 5.42
CA LEU A 234 21.80 22.56 6.05
C LEU A 234 21.55 22.22 7.54
N PRO A 235 21.68 23.20 8.45
CA PRO A 235 21.30 23.02 9.84
C PRO A 235 19.78 22.84 9.96
N ARG A 236 19.34 21.63 10.34
CA ARG A 236 17.90 21.26 10.45
C ARG A 236 17.14 22.04 11.53
N ASP A 237 17.86 22.65 12.46
CA ASP A 237 17.30 23.41 13.57
C ASP A 237 17.30 24.92 13.33
N ASN A 238 17.78 25.39 12.17
CA ASN A 238 17.77 26.81 11.81
C ASN A 238 16.86 27.08 10.58
N PRO A 239 15.56 27.36 10.80
CA PRO A 239 14.62 27.62 9.72
C PRO A 239 15.03 28.76 8.79
N GLU A 240 15.60 29.84 9.33
CA GLU A 240 16.01 31.01 8.54
C GLU A 240 17.09 30.66 7.52
N PHE A 241 18.05 29.81 7.90
CA PHE A 241 19.10 29.37 6.99
C PHE A 241 18.54 28.50 5.85
N VAL A 242 17.61 27.59 6.17
CA VAL A 242 16.95 26.73 5.18
C VAL A 242 16.10 27.57 4.20
N ILE A 243 15.38 28.58 4.72
CA ILE A 243 14.61 29.52 3.90
C ILE A 243 15.53 30.35 2.99
N GLY A 244 16.68 30.79 3.50
CA GLY A 244 17.70 31.47 2.70
C GLY A 244 18.20 30.60 1.54
N ALA A 245 18.51 29.33 1.81
CA ALA A 245 18.96 28.36 0.81
C ALA A 245 17.89 28.04 -0.26
N LEU A 246 16.61 28.13 0.07
CA LEU A 246 15.49 28.03 -0.88
C LEU A 246 15.32 29.27 -1.78
N GLY A 247 16.17 30.29 -1.61
CA GLY A 247 16.05 31.56 -2.33
C GLY A 247 14.95 32.47 -1.76
N GLY A 248 14.71 32.39 -0.44
CA GLY A 248 13.74 33.20 0.29
C GLY A 248 12.48 32.44 0.72
N ARG A 249 11.52 33.14 1.33
CA ARG A 249 10.29 32.55 1.87
C ARG A 249 9.43 32.00 0.73
N GLN A 250 9.37 30.66 0.64
CA GLN A 250 8.51 29.95 -0.31
C GLN A 250 7.18 29.59 0.35
N ALA A 251 6.07 29.95 -0.27
CA ALA A 251 4.75 29.53 0.19
C ALA A 251 4.61 28.01 0.08
N GLY A 252 4.12 27.35 1.12
CA GLY A 252 4.01 25.89 1.14
C GLY A 252 5.31 25.15 1.49
N ALA A 253 6.39 25.84 1.84
CA ALA A 253 7.61 25.21 2.37
C ALA A 253 7.68 25.33 3.89
N THR A 254 8.12 24.27 4.56
CA THR A 254 8.41 24.27 5.99
C THR A 254 9.63 23.40 6.30
N ILE A 255 10.11 23.45 7.54
CA ILE A 255 11.09 22.49 8.09
C ILE A 255 10.48 21.63 9.21
N SER A 256 9.18 21.79 9.47
CA SER A 256 8.46 21.05 10.49
C SER A 256 8.10 19.65 10.00
N ALA A 257 8.24 18.67 10.88
CA ALA A 257 7.75 17.31 10.63
C ALA A 257 6.28 17.21 11.05
N SER A 258 5.48 16.42 10.32
CA SER A 258 4.13 16.05 10.74
C SER A 258 4.16 15.02 11.88
N ASN A 259 3.04 14.88 12.59
CA ASN A 259 2.85 13.78 13.55
C ASN A 259 2.46 12.45 12.87
N ALA A 260 2.09 12.49 11.59
CA ALA A 260 1.86 11.32 10.77
C ALA A 260 3.16 10.81 10.11
N TYR A 261 3.36 9.50 10.17
CA TYR A 261 4.53 8.79 9.64
C TYR A 261 4.06 7.61 8.78
N ARG A 262 4.65 7.49 7.60
CA ARG A 262 4.58 6.27 6.81
C ARG A 262 5.70 5.34 7.24
N VAL A 263 5.33 4.10 7.54
CA VAL A 263 6.20 3.00 7.95
C VAL A 263 6.14 1.94 6.86
N ARG A 264 7.22 1.78 6.12
CA ARG A 264 7.38 0.74 5.11
C ARG A 264 8.25 -0.37 5.67
N MET A 265 7.75 -1.59 5.56
CA MET A 265 8.40 -2.77 6.09
C MET A 265 8.78 -3.67 4.93
N ARG A 266 9.97 -4.25 4.98
CA ARG A 266 10.41 -5.31 4.07
C ARG A 266 10.65 -6.55 4.91
N ILE A 267 9.72 -7.50 4.81
CA ILE A 267 9.72 -8.73 5.60
C ILE A 267 10.20 -9.85 4.70
N THR A 268 11.25 -10.54 5.10
CA THR A 268 11.82 -11.69 4.39
C THR A 268 11.76 -12.91 5.32
N LEU A 269 11.03 -13.94 4.91
CA LEU A 269 10.97 -15.23 5.62
C LEU A 269 12.20 -16.09 5.29
N GLN A 270 12.43 -17.13 6.09
CA GLN A 270 13.51 -18.10 5.87
C GLN A 270 13.42 -18.87 4.54
N ASP A 271 12.20 -19.06 4.03
CA ASP A 271 11.95 -19.71 2.74
C ASP A 271 12.17 -18.76 1.54
N GLY A 272 12.60 -17.52 1.79
CA GLY A 272 12.88 -16.50 0.78
C GLY A 272 11.66 -15.69 0.33
N ARG A 273 10.44 -16.02 0.79
CA ARG A 273 9.27 -15.20 0.51
C ARG A 273 9.44 -13.81 1.11
N GLN A 274 9.04 -12.79 0.35
CA GLN A 274 9.13 -11.40 0.76
C GLN A 274 7.77 -10.72 0.66
N ARG A 275 7.46 -9.84 1.61
CA ARG A 275 6.37 -8.88 1.53
C ARG A 275 6.82 -7.48 1.90
N THR A 276 6.16 -6.49 1.34
CA THR A 276 6.45 -5.06 1.55
C THR A 276 5.22 -4.30 2.05
N PRO A 277 4.73 -4.59 3.28
CA PRO A 277 3.60 -3.86 3.82
C PRO A 277 3.98 -2.43 4.17
N GLU A 278 2.99 -1.55 4.10
CA GLU A 278 3.11 -0.14 4.42
C GLU A 278 1.95 0.29 5.31
N ALA A 279 2.25 1.00 6.37
CA ALA A 279 1.27 1.60 7.26
C ALA A 279 1.51 3.09 7.36
N VAL A 280 0.43 3.87 7.51
CA VAL A 280 0.53 5.26 7.96
C VAL A 280 0.02 5.31 9.38
N ILE A 281 0.86 5.78 10.29
CA ILE A 281 0.53 5.96 11.70
C ILE A 281 0.56 7.43 12.08
N GLN A 282 -0.29 7.83 13.01
CA GLN A 282 -0.27 9.13 13.64
C GLN A 282 0.19 8.97 15.08
N MET A 283 1.29 9.64 15.44
CA MET A 283 1.77 9.68 16.80
C MET A 283 0.84 10.54 17.63
N SER A 284 0.39 10.01 18.77
CA SER A 284 -0.55 10.73 19.61
C SER A 284 0.07 11.95 20.28
N GLU A 285 -0.80 12.90 20.60
CA GLU A 285 -0.46 14.06 21.43
C GLU A 285 -0.47 13.69 22.92
N PRO A 286 0.23 14.47 23.77
CA PRO A 286 0.20 14.25 25.21
C PRO A 286 -1.23 14.25 25.76
N GLY A 287 -1.66 13.13 26.37
CA GLY A 287 -2.99 12.98 26.98
C GLY A 287 -3.91 11.97 26.30
N ASP A 288 -3.55 11.47 25.12
CA ASP A 288 -4.26 10.34 24.50
C ASP A 288 -3.91 9.03 25.24
N PRO A 289 -4.90 8.16 25.54
CA PRO A 289 -4.64 6.84 26.12
C PRO A 289 -3.84 5.91 25.19
N LYS A 290 -3.85 6.13 23.87
CA LYS A 290 -3.07 5.36 22.90
C LYS A 290 -1.80 6.11 22.54
N ALA A 291 -0.69 5.37 22.35
CA ALA A 291 0.57 5.96 21.92
C ALA A 291 0.56 6.43 20.44
N PHE A 292 -0.23 5.76 19.60
CA PHE A 292 -0.42 6.09 18.19
C PHE A 292 -1.75 5.53 17.66
N HIS A 293 -2.17 6.02 16.49
CA HIS A 293 -3.30 5.50 15.72
C HIS A 293 -2.84 5.07 14.33
N VAL A 294 -3.34 3.95 13.83
CA VAL A 294 -3.12 3.54 12.44
C VAL A 294 -4.16 4.21 11.55
N LEU A 295 -3.72 5.05 10.62
CA LEU A 295 -4.58 5.79 9.68
C LEU A 295 -4.83 5.01 8.38
N SER A 296 -3.83 4.25 7.93
CA SER A 296 -3.93 3.45 6.70
C SER A 296 -3.01 2.24 6.77
N TRP A 297 -3.39 1.19 6.06
CA TRP A 297 -2.63 -0.05 5.98
C TRP A 297 -2.75 -0.65 4.59
N THR A 298 -1.61 -1.00 3.99
CA THR A 298 -1.49 -1.67 2.70
C THR A 298 -0.60 -2.90 2.87
N ASP A 299 -1.16 -4.08 2.64
CA ASP A 299 -0.43 -5.35 2.85
C ASP A 299 0.76 -5.56 1.91
N GLU A 300 0.69 -4.96 0.73
CA GLU A 300 1.70 -5.12 -0.29
C GLU A 300 1.82 -3.87 -1.15
N VAL A 301 2.94 -3.19 -1.01
CA VAL A 301 3.35 -2.11 -1.91
C VAL A 301 4.32 -2.72 -2.92
N ASP A 302 3.84 -2.90 -4.15
CA ASP A 302 4.71 -3.21 -5.28
C ASP A 302 5.44 -1.91 -5.69
N PRO A 303 6.79 -1.86 -5.56
CA PRO A 303 7.56 -0.67 -5.89
C PRO A 303 7.42 -0.25 -7.36
N GLU A 304 6.99 -1.15 -8.26
CA GLU A 304 6.75 -0.83 -9.67
C GLU A 304 5.30 -0.38 -9.97
N ARG A 305 4.34 -0.59 -9.06
CA ARG A 305 2.90 -0.29 -9.31
C ARG A 305 2.37 0.99 -8.67
N ALA A 306 3.18 1.74 -7.93
CA ALA A 306 2.85 3.06 -7.40
C ALA A 306 1.40 3.20 -6.86
N GLY A 307 0.91 2.23 -6.10
CA GLY A 307 -0.43 2.30 -5.49
C GLY A 307 -1.61 1.95 -6.39
N ARG A 308 -1.42 1.29 -7.55
CA ARG A 308 -2.55 0.77 -8.32
C ARG A 308 -3.33 -0.26 -7.47
N PRO A 309 -4.64 -0.05 -7.20
CA PRO A 309 -5.43 -1.06 -6.48
C PRO A 309 -5.43 -2.38 -7.26
N ARG A 310 -5.33 -3.51 -6.55
CA ARG A 310 -5.45 -4.83 -7.18
C ARG A 310 -6.78 -4.90 -7.92
N GLN A 311 -6.74 -5.21 -9.21
CA GLN A 311 -7.94 -5.59 -9.96
C GLN A 311 -8.53 -6.80 -9.22
N ARG A 312 -9.73 -6.67 -8.63
CA ARG A 312 -10.45 -7.83 -8.13
C ARG A 312 -10.65 -8.75 -9.33
N GLU A 313 -9.92 -9.85 -9.39
CA GLU A 313 -10.24 -10.94 -10.32
C GLU A 313 -11.67 -11.35 -10.02
N GLY A 314 -12.55 -11.06 -10.97
CA GLY A 314 -13.94 -11.48 -10.90
C GLY A 314 -13.97 -13.00 -10.80
N ARG A 315 -14.59 -13.50 -9.74
CA ARG A 315 -15.09 -14.87 -9.69
C ARG A 315 -16.27 -15.03 -10.63
#